data_AF-K1TRY8-F1
#
_entry.id   AF-K1TRY8-F1
#
_cell.length_a   1.000
_cell.length_b   1.000
_cell.length_c   1.000
_cell.angle_alpha   90.00
_cell.angle_beta   90.00
_cell.angle_gamma   90.00
#
_symmetry.space_group_name_H-M   'P 1'
#
loop_
_entity.id
_entity.type
_entity.pdbx_description
1 polymer ?
#
loop_
_entity_poly.entity_id
_entity_poly.type
_entity_poly.pdbx_seq_one_letter_code
_entity_poly.pdbx_strand_id
1 'polypeptide(L)'
;MLHIPEDDEPQQTVKSVTRHTGQITIDINRIIIDEILDDALRRFNTCHCEKCKRIISEKVLDLVPVKIVTVTQDEERSVVDGYCSYARKDIYSAIVKVVLENKRRPFHNERL
;
A
#
# COMPACT_ATOMS: atom_id res chain seq x y z
N MET A 1 4.41 2.51 41.59
CA MET A 1 4.53 1.69 40.35
C MET A 1 3.50 2.23 39.39
N LEU A 2 3.93 2.87 38.31
CA LEU A 2 3.04 3.45 37.31
C LEU A 2 2.69 2.37 36.28
N HIS A 3 1.41 1.99 36.23
CA HIS A 3 0.86 1.15 35.17
C HIS A 3 0.78 1.99 33.88
N ILE A 4 1.50 1.54 32.86
CA ILE A 4 1.36 2.02 31.48
C ILE A 4 0.28 1.13 30.85
N PRO A 5 -0.84 1.66 30.33
CA PRO A 5 -1.73 0.86 29.51
C PRO A 5 -1.08 0.62 28.14
N GLU A 6 -1.00 -0.64 27.76
CA GLU A 6 -0.61 -1.11 26.43
C GLU A 6 -1.77 -0.85 25.47
N ASP A 7 -1.71 0.28 24.74
CA ASP A 7 -2.54 0.52 23.55
C ASP A 7 -1.96 -0.31 22.38
N ASP A 8 -2.34 -1.59 22.32
CA ASP A 8 -2.18 -2.43 21.14
C ASP A 8 -3.52 -2.49 20.39
N GLU A 9 -3.88 -1.38 19.73
CA GLU A 9 -4.90 -1.40 18.69
C GLU A 9 -4.26 -1.83 17.37
N PRO A 10 -4.74 -2.90 16.70
CA PRO A 10 -4.31 -3.19 15.35
C PRO A 10 -4.77 -2.06 14.45
N GLN A 11 -3.82 -1.32 13.86
CA GLN A 11 -4.10 -0.31 12.83
C GLN A 11 -4.95 -0.93 11.72
N GLN A 12 -6.23 -0.63 11.84
CA GLN A 12 -7.29 -0.89 10.90
C GLN A 12 -6.87 -0.29 9.57
N THR A 13 -6.90 -1.08 8.49
CA THR A 13 -6.74 -0.59 7.12
C THR A 13 -7.79 0.50 6.87
N VAL A 14 -7.37 1.76 6.91
CA VAL A 14 -8.29 2.88 6.92
C VAL A 14 -8.85 3.11 5.51
N LYS A 15 -9.93 2.40 5.18
CA LYS A 15 -11.03 3.01 4.43
C LYS A 15 -11.92 3.69 5.48
N SER A 16 -11.56 4.87 5.97
CA SER A 16 -12.44 5.65 6.83
C SER A 16 -13.53 6.28 5.97
N VAL A 17 -14.65 5.55 5.86
CA VAL A 17 -15.88 6.03 5.28
C VAL A 17 -16.60 6.86 6.35
N THR A 18 -16.33 8.16 6.42
CA THR A 18 -17.19 9.11 7.14
C THR A 18 -18.51 9.22 6.39
N ARG A 19 -19.48 8.37 6.77
CA ARG A 19 -20.79 8.13 6.12
C ARG A 19 -21.73 9.34 5.99
N HIS A 20 -21.30 10.55 6.33
CA HIS A 20 -22.19 11.72 6.46
C HIS A 20 -22.26 12.61 5.19
N THR A 21 -21.33 12.47 4.24
CA THR A 21 -21.23 13.37 3.06
C THR A 21 -21.05 12.68 1.71
N GLY A 22 -21.08 11.34 1.63
CA GLY A 22 -20.81 10.61 0.37
C GLY A 22 -19.36 10.69 -0.11
N GLN A 23 -18.48 11.27 0.72
CA GLN A 23 -17.05 11.39 0.48
C GLN A 23 -16.29 10.30 1.22
N ILE A 24 -15.25 9.78 0.57
CA ILE A 24 -14.31 8.78 1.08
C ILE A 24 -12.89 9.35 1.05
N THR A 25 -12.08 8.97 2.01
CA THR A 25 -10.65 9.27 1.99
C THR A 25 -9.89 8.05 1.49
N ILE A 26 -9.04 8.24 0.49
CA ILE A 26 -8.27 7.17 -0.16
C ILE A 26 -6.78 7.51 -0.16
N ASP A 27 -5.95 6.47 -0.04
CA ASP A 27 -4.52 6.53 -0.37
C ASP A 27 -4.33 6.06 -1.80
N ILE A 28 -4.01 6.99 -2.70
CA ILE A 28 -3.84 6.70 -4.13
C ILE A 28 -2.68 5.73 -4.36
N ASN A 29 -1.59 5.87 -3.59
CA ASN A 29 -0.43 5.01 -3.77
C ASN A 29 -0.76 3.56 -3.40
N ARG A 30 -1.50 3.35 -2.31
CA ARG A 30 -1.96 2.02 -1.91
C ARG A 30 -2.80 1.35 -3.01
N ILE A 31 -3.72 2.07 -3.62
CA ILE A 31 -4.55 1.55 -4.73
C ILE A 31 -3.65 1.12 -5.91
N ILE A 32 -2.72 1.98 -6.32
CA ILE A 32 -1.81 1.69 -7.44
C ILE A 32 -0.87 0.51 -7.12
N ILE A 33 -0.39 0.41 -5.87
CA ILE A 33 0.44 -0.72 -5.42
C ILE A 33 -0.35 -2.02 -5.53
N ASP A 34 -1.58 -2.04 -5.02
CA ASP A 34 -2.43 -3.24 -5.04
C ASP A 34 -2.75 -3.71 -6.47
N GLU A 35 -2.88 -2.77 -7.43
CA GLU A 35 -3.08 -3.08 -8.85
C GLU A 35 -1.83 -3.68 -9.53
N ILE A 36 -0.62 -3.26 -9.14
CA ILE A 36 0.63 -3.58 -9.85
C ILE A 36 1.38 -4.74 -9.18
N LEU A 37 1.26 -4.90 -7.87
CA LEU A 37 2.14 -5.73 -7.07
C LEU A 37 2.11 -7.20 -7.49
N ASP A 38 0.93 -7.78 -7.70
CA ASP A 38 0.82 -9.21 -8.03
C ASP A 38 1.51 -9.54 -9.36
N ASP A 39 1.36 -8.68 -10.37
CA ASP A 39 2.02 -8.80 -11.67
C ASP A 39 3.54 -8.67 -11.55
N ALA A 40 4.02 -7.73 -10.72
CA ALA A 40 5.44 -7.59 -10.45
C ALA A 40 6.01 -8.85 -9.77
N LEU A 41 5.32 -9.37 -8.75
CA LEU A 41 5.75 -10.57 -8.03
C LEU A 41 5.89 -11.78 -8.95
N ARG A 42 4.92 -11.98 -9.85
CA ARG A 42 4.95 -13.03 -10.88
C ARG A 42 6.09 -12.82 -11.87
N ARG A 43 6.24 -11.60 -12.39
CA ARG A 43 7.27 -11.25 -13.39
C ARG A 43 8.70 -11.49 -12.87
N PHE A 44 8.94 -11.20 -11.59
CA PHE A 44 10.25 -11.40 -10.99
C PHE A 44 10.45 -12.78 -10.35
N ASN A 45 9.45 -13.67 -10.42
CA ASN A 45 9.44 -15.00 -9.81
C ASN A 45 9.79 -14.94 -8.32
N THR A 46 8.96 -14.24 -7.55
CA THR A 46 9.14 -14.01 -6.11
C THR A 46 7.96 -14.56 -5.31
N CYS A 47 8.13 -14.73 -3.99
CA CYS A 47 7.05 -15.21 -3.15
C CYS A 47 5.85 -14.24 -3.15
N HIS A 48 4.66 -14.78 -3.39
CA HIS A 48 3.40 -14.04 -3.55
C HIS A 48 2.37 -14.37 -2.45
N CYS A 49 2.83 -14.88 -1.30
CA CYS A 49 1.94 -15.08 -0.16
C CYS A 49 1.49 -13.74 0.45
N GLU A 50 0.34 -13.75 1.11
CA GLU A 50 -0.27 -12.53 1.67
C GLU A 50 0.64 -11.80 2.68
N LYS A 51 1.45 -12.54 3.46
CA LYS A 51 2.42 -11.91 4.37
C LYS A 51 3.51 -11.15 3.63
N CYS A 52 4.07 -11.72 2.55
CA CYS A 52 5.04 -11.01 1.71
C CYS A 52 4.39 -9.80 1.04
N LYS A 53 3.19 -9.95 0.48
CA LYS A 53 2.46 -8.84 -0.16
C LYS A 53 2.29 -7.68 0.80
N ARG A 54 1.80 -7.94 2.02
CA ARG A 54 1.64 -6.93 3.06
C ARG A 54 2.95 -6.20 3.37
N ILE A 55 4.02 -6.95 3.68
CA ILE A 55 5.33 -6.34 4.02
C ILE A 55 5.89 -5.53 2.84
N ILE A 56 5.74 -6.02 1.60
CA ILE A 56 6.20 -5.31 0.41
C ILE A 56 5.40 -4.02 0.23
N SER A 57 4.08 -4.06 0.35
CA SER A 57 3.25 -2.86 0.23
C SER A 57 3.64 -1.80 1.25
N GLU A 58 3.84 -2.15 2.53
CA GLU A 58 4.28 -1.17 3.54
C GLU A 58 5.66 -0.60 3.20
N LYS A 59 6.64 -1.46 2.89
CA LYS A 59 7.98 -1.01 2.49
C LYS A 59 7.97 -0.12 1.24
N VAL A 60 7.05 -0.35 0.30
CA VAL A 60 6.92 0.51 -0.89
C VAL A 60 6.31 1.85 -0.52
N LEU A 61 5.28 1.87 0.35
CA LEU A 61 4.68 3.11 0.86
C LEU A 61 5.70 3.99 1.59
N ASP A 62 6.63 3.40 2.34
CA ASP A 62 7.73 4.14 2.98
C ASP A 62 8.69 4.83 1.98
N LEU A 63 8.71 4.38 0.73
CA LEU A 63 9.61 4.88 -0.31
C LEU A 63 8.98 5.94 -1.22
N VAL A 64 7.67 6.17 -1.11
CA VAL A 64 6.94 7.12 -1.97
C VAL A 64 6.26 8.20 -1.13
N PRO A 65 6.14 9.45 -1.62
CA PRO A 65 5.44 10.49 -0.88
C PRO A 65 3.98 10.11 -0.63
N VAL A 66 3.53 10.20 0.62
CA VAL A 66 2.13 9.92 1.01
C VAL A 66 1.17 10.77 0.19
N LYS A 67 0.15 10.13 -0.40
CA LYS A 67 -0.85 10.82 -1.20
C LYS A 67 -2.27 10.40 -0.81
N ILE A 68 -2.79 11.07 0.20
CA ILE A 68 -4.15 10.90 0.69
C ILE A 68 -5.04 11.99 0.10
N VAL A 69 -6.18 11.60 -0.46
CA VAL A 69 -7.18 12.53 -1.03
C VAL A 69 -8.58 12.16 -0.56
N THR A 70 -9.45 13.15 -0.47
CA THR A 70 -10.88 12.96 -0.23
C THR A 70 -11.61 13.10 -1.56
N VAL A 71 -12.38 12.09 -1.93
CA VAL A 71 -13.11 12.00 -3.21
C VAL A 71 -14.53 11.52 -2.95
N THR A 72 -15.45 11.77 -3.88
CA THR A 72 -16.69 10.98 -3.90
C THR A 72 -16.43 9.61 -4.51
N GLN A 73 -17.34 8.65 -4.27
CA GLN A 73 -17.21 7.30 -4.81
C GLN A 73 -17.21 7.28 -6.35
N ASP A 74 -17.93 8.21 -6.99
CA ASP A 74 -17.99 8.33 -8.45
C ASP A 74 -16.70 8.93 -9.05
N GLU A 75 -15.96 9.72 -8.28
CA GLU A 75 -14.73 10.40 -8.71
C GLU A 75 -13.46 9.54 -8.51
N GLU A 76 -13.50 8.55 -7.61
CA GLU A 76 -12.34 7.72 -7.21
C GLU A 76 -11.53 7.27 -8.42
N ARG A 77 -12.18 6.61 -9.38
CA ARG A 77 -11.51 6.06 -10.55
C ARG A 77 -10.87 7.15 -11.40
N SER A 78 -11.56 8.25 -11.67
CA SER A 78 -11.01 9.34 -12.48
C SER A 78 -9.85 10.05 -11.80
N VAL A 79 -9.85 10.15 -10.46
CA VAL A 79 -8.75 10.73 -9.68
C VAL A 79 -7.53 9.81 -9.68
N VAL A 80 -7.73 8.51 -9.49
CA VAL A 80 -6.65 7.50 -9.57
C VAL A 80 -6.05 7.46 -10.98
N ASP A 81 -6.89 7.45 -12.02
CA ASP A 81 -6.46 7.48 -13.42
C ASP A 81 -5.78 8.80 -13.80
N GLY A 82 -6.18 9.93 -13.22
CA GLY A 82 -5.50 11.22 -13.40
C GLY A 82 -4.09 11.25 -12.81
N TYR A 83 -3.82 10.45 -11.78
CA TYR A 83 -2.52 10.33 -11.13
C TYR A 83 -1.52 9.43 -11.89
N CYS A 84 -2.01 8.77 -12.96
CA CYS A 84 -1.41 7.62 -13.63
C CYS A 84 -0.12 7.91 -14.41
N SER A 85 0.15 9.15 -14.85
CA SER A 85 1.25 9.38 -15.81
C SER A 85 2.64 9.48 -15.19
N TYR A 86 2.79 10.11 -14.02
CA TYR A 86 4.09 10.30 -13.36
C TYR A 86 4.28 9.43 -12.12
N ALA A 87 3.28 9.34 -11.25
CA ALA A 87 3.42 8.62 -9.98
C ALA A 87 3.55 7.09 -10.15
N ARG A 88 2.87 6.51 -11.16
CA ARG A 88 2.99 5.06 -11.44
C ARG A 88 4.43 4.63 -11.74
N LYS A 89 5.22 5.47 -12.40
CA LYS A 89 6.62 5.14 -12.72
C LYS A 89 7.46 5.06 -11.44
N ASP A 90 7.29 6.00 -10.53
CA ASP A 90 8.03 6.05 -9.26
C ASP A 90 7.58 4.91 -8.33
N ILE A 91 6.27 4.66 -8.24
CA ILE A 91 5.71 3.52 -7.50
C ILE A 91 6.22 2.20 -8.08
N TYR A 92 6.19 2.02 -9.41
CA TYR A 92 6.73 0.82 -10.04
C TYR A 92 8.22 0.64 -9.76
N SER A 93 9.01 1.72 -9.81
CA SER A 93 10.43 1.68 -9.46
C SER A 93 10.65 1.23 -8.01
N ALA A 94 9.86 1.75 -7.07
CA ALA A 94 9.90 1.34 -5.66
C ALA A 94 9.49 -0.13 -5.48
N ILE A 95 8.42 -0.58 -6.14
CA ILE A 95 7.99 -1.99 -6.15
C ILE A 95 9.13 -2.89 -6.62
N VAL A 96 9.77 -2.57 -7.75
CA VAL A 96 10.87 -3.40 -8.29
C VAL A 96 12.01 -3.53 -7.28
N LYS A 97 12.41 -2.44 -6.59
CA LYS A 97 13.47 -2.48 -5.57
C LYS A 97 13.12 -3.45 -4.46
N VAL A 98 11.93 -3.31 -3.86
CA VAL A 98 11.48 -4.10 -2.72
C VAL A 98 11.20 -5.57 -3.11
N VAL A 99 10.64 -5.80 -4.29
CA VAL A 99 10.41 -7.16 -4.83
C VAL A 99 11.73 -7.90 -5.05
N LEU A 100 12.77 -7.22 -5.56
CA LEU A 100 14.09 -7.82 -5.73
C LEU A 100 14.79 -8.13 -4.39
N GLU A 101 14.52 -7.35 -3.34
CA GLU A 101 14.95 -7.69 -1.96
C GLU A 101 14.23 -8.95 -1.46
N ASN A 102 12.91 -9.01 -1.59
CA ASN A 102 12.10 -10.18 -1.23
C ASN A 102 12.51 -11.44 -2.01
N LYS A 103 12.98 -11.29 -3.25
CA LYS A 103 13.51 -12.40 -4.06
C LYS A 103 14.74 -13.05 -3.42
N ARG A 104 15.63 -12.24 -2.86
CA ARG A 104 16.86 -12.71 -2.21
C ARG A 104 16.57 -13.36 -0.86
N ARG A 105 15.64 -12.76 -0.10
CA ARG A 105 15.19 -13.25 1.20
C ARG A 105 13.70 -12.99 1.37
N PRO A 106 12.84 -14.03 1.24
CA PRO A 106 11.40 -13.84 1.38
C PRO A 106 11.02 -13.23 2.73
N PHE A 107 10.20 -12.19 2.70
CA PHE A 107 9.82 -11.44 3.89
C PHE A 107 8.82 -12.17 4.79
N HIS A 108 8.19 -13.26 4.34
CA HIS A 108 7.27 -14.02 5.17
C HIS A 108 7.93 -14.62 6.43
N ASN A 109 9.26 -14.66 6.49
CA ASN A 109 10.02 -15.08 7.66
C ASN A 109 10.37 -13.93 8.63
N GLU A 110 10.08 -12.67 8.26
CA GLU A 110 10.32 -11.51 9.12
C GLU A 110 9.25 -11.42 10.22
N ARG A 111 9.64 -10.94 11.40
CA ARG A 111 8.69 -10.53 12.44
C ARG A 111 8.21 -9.13 12.08
N LEU A 112 6.89 -8.96 12.01
CA LEU A 112 6.23 -7.66 11.86
C LEU A 112 6.37 -6.86 13.16
#